data_AF-A0A260VZE4-F1
#
_entry.id   AF-A0A260VZE4-F1
#
_cell.length_a   1.000
_cell.length_b   1.000
_cell.length_c   1.000
_cell.angle_alpha   90.00
_cell.angle_beta   90.00
_cell.angle_gamma   90.00
#
_symmetry.space_group_name_H-M   'P 1'
#
loop_
_entity.id
_entity.type
_entity.pdbx_description
1 polymer ?
#
loop_
_entity_poly.entity_id
_entity_poly.type
_entity_poly.pdbx_seq_one_letter_code
_entity_poly.pdbx_strand_id
1 'polypeptide(L)'
;MTERARVPDPFSLDDENTVELGRFLRAAPLSNGAVAEIPGGQSELLAQAVLNWLHNAVYEGGEWITRADLESTPEFGDVEVTILGDEEAVKLRHRRTGIVALELTKPEAWASLKRKVREAREAGQE
;
A
#
# COMPACT_ATOMS: atom_id res chain seq x y z
N MET A 1 -10.84 -24.37 1.21
CA MET A 1 -10.20 -23.76 0.03
C MET A 1 -10.77 -22.36 -0.11
N THR A 2 -10.16 -21.40 0.58
CA THR A 2 -10.61 -20.00 0.49
C THR A 2 -10.00 -19.43 -0.77
N GLU A 3 -10.84 -19.12 -1.75
CA GLU A 3 -10.40 -18.47 -2.98
C GLU A 3 -9.71 -17.16 -2.61
N ARG A 4 -8.42 -17.03 -2.96
CA ARG A 4 -7.68 -15.78 -2.76
C ARG A 4 -8.50 -14.66 -3.38
N ALA A 5 -8.68 -13.55 -2.66
CA ALA A 5 -9.19 -12.35 -3.29
C ALA A 5 -8.17 -11.94 -4.37
N ARG A 6 -8.48 -12.24 -5.63
CA ARG A 6 -7.62 -11.87 -6.76
C ARG A 6 -7.51 -10.36 -6.77
N VAL A 7 -6.27 -9.85 -6.81
CA VAL A 7 -6.03 -8.41 -7.05
C VAL A 7 -6.67 -8.07 -8.41
N PRO A 8 -7.64 -7.15 -8.45
CA PRO A 8 -8.26 -6.76 -9.70
C PRO A 8 -7.27 -6.07 -10.63
N ASP A 9 -7.55 -6.06 -11.93
CA ASP A 9 -6.68 -5.41 -12.90
C ASP A 9 -6.70 -3.88 -12.64
N PRO A 10 -5.54 -3.24 -12.42
CA PRO A 10 -5.50 -1.83 -12.06
C PRO A 10 -5.87 -0.94 -13.25
N PHE A 11 -6.56 0.16 -12.96
CA PHE A 11 -6.84 1.23 -13.92
C PHE A 11 -5.55 1.81 -14.48
N SER A 12 -5.49 2.03 -15.79
CA SER A 12 -4.39 2.71 -16.46
C SER A 12 -4.61 4.24 -16.44
N LEU A 13 -3.56 5.00 -16.77
CA LEU A 13 -3.66 6.45 -16.93
C LEU A 13 -4.50 6.87 -18.13
N ASP A 14 -4.60 5.98 -19.11
CA ASP A 14 -5.32 6.22 -20.37
C ASP A 14 -6.77 5.68 -20.32
N ASP A 15 -7.16 5.04 -19.21
CA ASP A 15 -8.53 4.58 -18.98
C ASP A 15 -9.51 5.77 -18.99
N GLU A 16 -10.67 5.58 -19.62
CA GLU A 16 -11.67 6.63 -19.78
C GLU A 16 -12.11 7.21 -18.42
N ASN A 17 -12.32 6.35 -17.41
CA ASN A 17 -12.73 6.79 -16.08
C ASN A 17 -11.61 7.58 -15.38
N THR A 18 -10.35 7.17 -15.56
CA THR A 18 -9.19 7.91 -15.03
C THR A 18 -9.11 9.31 -15.63
N VAL A 19 -9.29 9.42 -16.95
CA VAL A 19 -9.25 10.71 -17.66
C VAL A 19 -10.42 11.61 -17.25
N GLU A 20 -11.63 11.07 -17.17
CA GLU A 20 -12.81 11.83 -16.77
C GLU A 20 -12.72 12.34 -15.34
N LEU A 21 -12.33 11.47 -14.40
CA LEU A 21 -12.13 11.87 -13.00
C LEU A 21 -10.97 12.87 -12.89
N GLY A 22 -9.89 12.69 -13.65
CA GLY A 22 -8.80 13.65 -13.73
C GLY A 22 -9.29 15.04 -14.16
N ARG A 23 -10.11 15.12 -15.22
CA ARG A 23 -10.71 16.39 -15.66
C ARG A 23 -11.60 17.01 -14.59
N PHE A 24 -12.42 16.22 -13.91
CA PHE A 24 -13.23 16.71 -12.80
C PHE A 24 -12.35 17.31 -11.70
N LEU A 25 -11.29 16.62 -11.29
CA LEU A 25 -10.38 17.06 -10.23
C LEU A 25 -9.67 18.38 -10.53
N ARG A 26 -9.45 18.72 -11.81
CA ARG A 26 -8.88 20.02 -12.21
C ARG A 26 -9.79 21.20 -11.89
N ALA A 27 -11.11 20.98 -11.90
CA ALA A 27 -12.12 22.03 -11.75
C ALA A 27 -13.10 21.76 -10.60
N ALA A 28 -12.76 20.83 -9.70
CA ALA A 28 -13.67 20.41 -8.64
C ALA A 28 -13.97 21.59 -7.70
N PRO A 29 -15.25 21.89 -7.44
CA PRO A 29 -15.63 22.97 -6.53
C PRO A 29 -15.29 22.58 -5.08
N LEU A 30 -14.78 23.54 -4.34
CA LEU A 30 -14.45 23.40 -2.93
C LEU A 30 -15.51 24.05 -2.04
N SER A 31 -15.60 23.62 -0.78
CA SER A 31 -16.59 24.12 0.18
C SER A 31 -16.45 25.62 0.50
N ASN A 32 -15.29 26.20 0.21
CA ASN A 32 -15.02 27.65 0.35
C ASN A 32 -15.39 28.46 -0.90
N GLY A 33 -16.01 27.85 -1.91
CA GLY A 33 -16.41 28.51 -3.16
C GLY A 33 -15.29 28.67 -4.19
N ALA A 34 -14.07 28.21 -3.89
CA ALA A 34 -12.97 28.12 -4.85
C ALA A 34 -13.07 26.83 -5.69
N VAL A 35 -12.12 26.64 -6.61
CA VAL A 35 -11.92 25.37 -7.32
C VAL A 35 -10.55 24.80 -6.98
N ALA A 36 -10.38 23.48 -7.11
CA ALA A 36 -9.18 22.79 -6.66
C ALA A 36 -7.92 23.11 -7.47
N GLU A 37 -8.07 23.43 -8.76
CA GLU A 37 -6.97 23.75 -9.70
C GLU A 37 -5.83 22.73 -9.72
N ILE A 38 -6.13 21.43 -9.57
CA ILE A 38 -5.10 20.38 -9.60
C ILE A 38 -4.46 20.37 -11.01
N PRO A 39 -3.13 20.47 -11.13
CA PRO A 39 -2.46 20.49 -12.43
C PRO A 39 -2.71 19.23 -13.26
N GLY A 40 -2.78 19.39 -14.58
CA GLY A 40 -2.81 18.27 -15.51
C GLY A 40 -1.58 17.35 -15.34
N GLY A 41 -1.79 16.05 -15.50
CA GLY A 41 -0.82 15.01 -15.14
C GLY A 41 -0.93 14.59 -13.68
N GLN A 42 -0.96 15.55 -12.74
CA GLN A 42 -1.17 15.25 -11.31
C GLN A 42 -2.62 14.82 -11.05
N SER A 43 -3.58 15.46 -11.73
CA SER A 43 -5.00 15.09 -11.65
C SER A 43 -5.27 13.65 -12.08
N GLU A 44 -4.62 13.17 -13.14
CA GLU A 44 -4.78 11.80 -13.65
C GLU A 44 -4.10 10.78 -12.75
N LEU A 45 -2.92 11.09 -12.19
CA LEU A 45 -2.26 10.25 -11.19
C LEU A 45 -3.13 10.10 -9.94
N LEU A 46 -3.73 11.19 -9.46
CA LEU A 46 -4.64 11.15 -8.33
C LEU A 46 -5.93 10.39 -8.66
N ALA A 47 -6.50 10.61 -9.83
CA ALA A 47 -7.68 9.89 -10.29
C ALA A 47 -7.42 8.38 -10.35
N GLN A 48 -6.31 7.96 -10.95
CA GLN A 48 -5.89 6.57 -11.02
C GLN A 48 -5.75 5.96 -9.63
N ALA A 49 -5.09 6.66 -8.70
CA ALA A 49 -4.93 6.19 -7.32
C ALA A 49 -6.28 6.02 -6.60
N VAL A 50 -7.20 6.98 -6.77
CA VAL A 50 -8.54 6.92 -6.18
C VAL A 50 -9.36 5.76 -6.77
N LEU A 51 -9.36 5.60 -8.09
CA LEU A 51 -10.08 4.52 -8.75
C LEU A 51 -9.55 3.15 -8.33
N ASN A 52 -8.23 2.99 -8.32
CA ASN A 52 -7.58 1.75 -7.87
C ASN A 52 -7.88 1.46 -6.39
N TRP A 53 -7.85 2.47 -5.52
CA TRP A 53 -8.25 2.33 -4.12
C TRP A 53 -9.69 1.83 -3.98
N LEU A 54 -10.63 2.44 -4.70
CA LEU A 54 -12.04 2.04 -4.69
C LEU A 54 -12.23 0.64 -5.31
N HIS A 55 -11.38 0.27 -6.26
CA HIS A 55 -11.38 -1.01 -6.95
C HIS A 55 -10.58 -2.11 -6.23
N ASN A 56 -10.16 -1.89 -4.99
CA ASN A 56 -9.42 -2.88 -4.20
C ASN A 56 -8.07 -3.31 -4.80
N ALA A 57 -7.41 -2.43 -5.55
CA ALA A 57 -6.06 -2.59 -6.05
C ALA A 57 -5.16 -1.48 -5.49
N VAL A 58 -4.18 -1.81 -4.65
CA VAL A 58 -3.27 -0.85 -4.01
C VAL A 58 -1.84 -1.15 -4.42
N TYR A 59 -1.07 -0.12 -4.78
CA TYR A 59 0.35 -0.28 -5.06
C TYR A 59 1.18 -0.04 -3.79
N GLU A 60 1.83 -1.07 -3.28
CA GLU A 60 2.70 -1.01 -2.10
C GLU A 60 4.01 -1.74 -2.38
N GLY A 61 5.15 -1.11 -2.08
CA GLY A 61 6.45 -1.81 -2.13
C GLY A 61 6.88 -2.35 -3.50
N GLY A 62 6.30 -1.84 -4.60
CA GLY A 62 6.59 -2.31 -5.95
C GLY A 62 5.62 -3.37 -6.48
N GLU A 63 4.59 -3.73 -5.73
CA GLU A 63 3.59 -4.74 -6.09
C GLU A 63 2.16 -4.21 -5.93
N TRP A 64 1.23 -4.76 -6.72
CA TRP A 64 -0.20 -4.54 -6.54
C TRP A 64 -0.79 -5.57 -5.57
N ILE A 65 -1.49 -5.10 -4.55
CA ILE A 65 -2.07 -5.89 -3.46
C ILE A 65 -3.54 -5.48 -3.23
N THR A 66 -4.29 -6.27 -2.45
CA THR A 66 -5.65 -5.86 -2.07
C THR A 66 -5.63 -4.86 -0.90
N ARG A 67 -6.72 -4.12 -0.68
CA ARG A 67 -6.83 -3.26 0.53
C ARG A 67 -6.82 -4.07 1.81
N ALA A 68 -7.44 -5.25 1.81
CA ALA A 68 -7.41 -6.14 2.95
C ALA A 68 -5.96 -6.53 3.32
N ASP A 69 -5.12 -6.77 2.32
CA ASP A 69 -3.69 -7.04 2.54
C ASP A 69 -2.96 -5.82 3.09
N LEU A 70 -3.24 -4.63 2.58
CA LEU A 70 -2.67 -3.37 3.11
C LEU A 70 -3.04 -3.17 4.58
N GLU A 71 -4.33 -3.25 4.93
CA GLU A 71 -4.83 -3.07 6.30
C GLU A 71 -4.33 -4.16 7.27
N SER A 72 -3.95 -5.32 6.72
CA SER A 72 -3.40 -6.43 7.50
C SER A 72 -1.92 -6.26 7.87
N THR A 73 -1.27 -5.25 7.29
CA THR A 73 0.17 -4.99 7.39
C THR A 73 0.56 -4.47 8.78
N PRO A 74 1.68 -4.94 9.37
CA PRO A 74 2.17 -4.42 10.65
C PRO A 74 2.37 -2.91 10.64
N GLU A 75 1.80 -2.21 11.61
CA GLU A 75 2.02 -0.78 11.82
C GLU A 75 3.30 -0.52 12.63
N PHE A 76 3.84 0.68 12.51
CA PHE A 76 5.07 1.09 13.24
C PHE A 76 4.97 0.90 14.76
N GLY A 77 3.78 1.04 15.36
CA GLY A 77 3.57 0.86 16.80
C GLY A 77 3.65 -0.60 17.29
N ASP A 78 3.47 -1.55 16.37
CA ASP A 78 3.39 -2.99 16.65
C ASP A 78 4.71 -3.73 16.39
N VAL A 79 5.77 -3.00 16.04
CA VAL A 79 7.06 -3.58 15.62
C VAL A 79 8.18 -3.16 16.58
N GLU A 80 8.85 -4.15 17.15
CA GLU A 80 10.10 -3.96 17.87
C GLU A 80 11.25 -3.86 16.87
N VAL A 81 12.02 -2.77 16.97
CA VAL A 81 13.19 -2.52 16.14
C VAL A 81 14.43 -2.78 17.00
N THR A 82 15.37 -3.57 16.49
CA THR A 82 16.69 -3.77 17.09
C THR A 82 17.76 -3.60 16.02
N ILE A 83 18.67 -2.66 16.24
CA ILE A 83 19.86 -2.50 15.40
C ILE A 83 20.94 -3.43 15.98
N LEU A 84 21.55 -4.25 15.13
CA LEU A 84 22.53 -5.25 15.52
C LEU A 84 23.90 -4.87 14.95
N GLY A 85 24.91 -4.88 15.84
CA GLY A 85 26.34 -4.65 15.57
C GLY A 85 26.62 -3.38 14.78
N ASP A 86 27.12 -2.30 15.40
CA ASP A 86 27.56 -1.05 14.73
C ASP A 86 26.78 -0.63 13.44
N GLU A 87 25.45 -0.81 13.44
CA GLU A 87 24.54 -0.54 12.31
C GLU A 87 24.65 -1.46 11.07
N GLU A 88 25.24 -2.64 11.22
CA GLU A 88 25.40 -3.64 10.15
C GLU A 88 24.10 -4.36 9.76
N ALA A 89 23.13 -4.45 10.68
CA ALA A 89 21.84 -5.06 10.38
C ALA A 89 20.67 -4.48 11.19
N VAL A 90 19.48 -4.56 10.61
CA VAL A 90 18.21 -4.15 11.21
C VAL A 90 17.33 -5.38 11.40
N LYS A 91 17.03 -5.69 12.67
CA LYS A 91 16.05 -6.70 13.07
C LYS A 91 14.73 -6.02 13.40
N LEU A 92 13.66 -6.47 12.75
CA LEU A 92 12.29 -6.09 13.07
C LEU A 92 11.51 -7.29 13.58
N ARG A 93 10.74 -7.13 14.65
CA ARG A 93 9.84 -8.16 15.18
C ARG A 93 8.44 -7.61 15.30
N HIS A 94 7.46 -8.22 14.63
CA HIS A 94 6.06 -7.90 14.84
C HIS A 94 5.60 -8.50 16.18
N ARG A 95 5.26 -7.64 17.16
CA ARG A 95 4.96 -8.05 18.54
C ARG A 95 3.84 -9.08 18.61
N ARG A 96 2.77 -8.85 17.85
CA ARG A 96 1.55 -9.66 17.88
C ARG A 96 1.78 -11.09 17.38
N THR A 97 2.50 -11.26 16.27
CA THR A 97 2.71 -12.60 15.67
C THR A 97 4.04 -13.24 16.05
N GLY A 98 4.97 -12.47 16.63
CA GLY A 98 6.33 -12.93 16.94
C GLY A 98 7.24 -13.09 15.73
N ILE A 99 6.75 -12.80 14.51
CA ILE A 99 7.50 -12.94 13.25
C ILE A 99 8.64 -11.92 13.20
N VAL A 100 9.80 -12.36 12.69
CA VAL A 100 11.03 -11.58 12.65
C VAL A 100 11.54 -11.42 11.20
N ALA A 101 11.95 -10.21 10.86
CA ALA A 101 12.77 -9.91 9.71
C ALA A 101 14.14 -9.40 10.16
N LEU A 102 15.19 -9.76 9.42
CA LEU A 102 16.56 -9.34 9.67
C LEU A 102 17.17 -9.06 8.30
N GLU A 103 17.49 -7.80 8.03
CA GLU A 103 18.06 -7.36 6.75
C GLU A 103 19.12 -6.30 7.00
N LEU A 104 19.90 -5.95 5.98
CA LEU A 104 20.98 -4.97 6.08
C LEU A 104 20.45 -3.55 6.29
N THR A 105 19.32 -3.22 5.65
CA THR A 105 18.73 -1.88 5.75
C THR A 105 17.33 -1.91 6.37
N LYS A 106 16.94 -0.78 6.96
CA LYS A 106 15.60 -0.60 7.54
C LYS A 106 14.47 -0.78 6.50
N PRO A 107 14.55 -0.22 5.27
CA PRO A 107 13.53 -0.45 4.24
C PRO A 107 13.38 -1.92 3.85
N GLU A 108 14.50 -2.63 3.66
CA GLU A 108 14.48 -4.07 3.35
C GLU A 108 13.87 -4.88 4.50
N ALA A 109 14.25 -4.58 5.74
CA ALA A 109 13.72 -5.26 6.91
C ALA A 109 12.20 -5.10 7.03
N TRP A 110 11.68 -3.91 6.71
CA TRP A 110 10.24 -3.67 6.66
C TRP A 110 9.56 -4.46 5.55
N ALA A 111 10.08 -4.43 4.32
CA ALA A 111 9.52 -5.22 3.21
C ALA A 111 9.50 -6.72 3.53
N SER A 112 10.60 -7.24 4.08
CA SER A 112 10.75 -8.64 4.51
C SER A 112 9.76 -8.98 5.63
N LEU A 113 9.58 -8.12 6.63
CA LEU A 113 8.62 -8.35 7.72
C LEU A 113 7.18 -8.40 7.21
N LYS A 114 6.78 -7.43 6.38
CA LYS A 114 5.43 -7.36 5.82
C LYS A 114 5.09 -8.61 5.03
N ARG A 115 6.00 -9.04 4.16
CA ARG A 115 5.87 -10.28 3.37
C ARG A 115 5.68 -11.50 4.29
N LYS A 116 6.56 -11.70 5.28
CA LYS A 116 6.47 -12.85 6.20
C LYS A 116 5.18 -12.86 7.03
N VAL A 117 4.72 -11.69 7.48
CA VAL A 117 3.45 -11.58 8.23
C VAL A 117 2.25 -11.92 7.35
N ARG A 118 2.25 -11.47 6.09
CA ARG A 118 1.23 -11.83 5.10
C ARG A 118 1.19 -13.34 4.88
N GLU A 119 2.34 -13.95 4.55
CA GLU A 119 2.50 -15.40 4.35
C GLU A 119 2.00 -16.22 5.56
N ALA A 120 2.33 -15.80 6.78
CA ALA A 120 1.92 -16.50 8.00
C ALA A 120 0.42 -16.40 8.28
N ARG A 121 -0.24 -15.29 7.90
CA ARG A 121 -1.70 -15.18 8.01
C ARG A 121 -2.39 -16.12 7.03
N GLU A 122 -1.88 -16.24 5.81
CA GLU A 122 -2.40 -17.20 4.82
C GLU A 122 -2.30 -18.64 5.32
N ALA A 123 -1.19 -19.00 5.99
CA ALA A 123 -0.97 -20.34 6.52
C ALA A 123 -1.81 -20.68 7.78
N GLY A 124 -2.28 -19.66 8.52
CA GLY A 124 -3.01 -19.84 9.78
C GLY A 124 -4.54 -19.82 9.67
N GLN A 125 -5.09 -19.76 8.45
CA GLN A 125 -6.55 -19.79 8.19
C GLN A 125 -7.08 -21.20 7.82
N GLU A 126 -6.43 -22.27 8.31
CA GLU A 126 -6.95 -23.66 8.25
C GLU A 126 -7.98 -23.96 9.35
#